data_AF-A0A9E4ZVD9-F1
#
_entry.id   AF-A0A9E4ZVD9-F1
#
_cell.length_a   1.000
_cell.length_b   1.000
_cell.length_c   1.000
_cell.angle_alpha   90.00
_cell.angle_beta   90.00
_cell.angle_gamma   90.00
#
_symmetry.space_group_name_H-M   'P 1'
#
loop_
_entity.id
_entity.type
_entity.pdbx_description
1 polymer ?
#
loop_
_entity_poly.entity_id
_entity_poly.type
_entity_poly.pdbx_seq_one_letter_code
_entity_poly.pdbx_strand_id
1 'polypeptide(L)'
;MSSALASIERAVRVLSDISQGIRGRVVRSRELDAKTINVASQLAGLVEGISGGLRTLEGKLKASGSVEGVSRISPYTYLVVDGERVIVLRSRPEYMVLSIESKGSSISIKTRNSAISIKPDSISITARGVSVEVNPFSVEDYQVKREELRNALKSIDRVVNQRLIQVVEWKT
;
A
#
# COMPACT_ATOMS: atom_id res chain seq x y z
N MET A 1 -22.57 7.39 6.28
CA MET A 1 -21.15 6.95 6.27
C MET A 1 -20.43 7.83 5.27
N SER A 2 -19.30 8.44 5.63
CA SER A 2 -18.61 9.33 4.70
C SER A 2 -18.09 8.59 3.48
N SER A 3 -18.10 9.25 2.32
CA SER A 3 -17.53 8.72 1.07
C SER A 3 -16.08 8.26 1.26
N ALA A 4 -15.32 8.99 2.06
CA ALA A 4 -13.93 8.66 2.42
C ALA A 4 -13.77 7.37 3.23
N LEU A 5 -14.63 7.14 4.24
CA LEU A 5 -14.60 5.88 4.99
C LEU A 5 -14.94 4.70 4.08
N ALA A 6 -15.93 4.86 3.21
CA ALA A 6 -16.25 3.85 2.20
C ALA A 6 -15.07 3.61 1.23
N SER A 7 -14.34 4.66 0.82
CA SER A 7 -13.12 4.53 0.01
C SER A 7 -12.04 3.72 0.73
N ILE A 8 -11.79 3.99 2.01
CA ILE A 8 -10.77 3.28 2.81
C ILE A 8 -11.19 1.81 3.01
N GLU A 9 -12.45 1.55 3.37
CA GLU A 9 -12.96 0.19 3.55
C GLU A 9 -12.84 -0.64 2.26
N ARG A 10 -13.15 -0.04 1.10
CA ARG A 10 -12.95 -0.68 -0.21
C ARG A 10 -11.47 -0.98 -0.47
N ALA A 11 -10.59 -0.02 -0.22
CA ALA A 11 -9.15 -0.21 -0.38
C ALA A 11 -8.59 -1.32 0.52
N VAL A 12 -9.02 -1.37 1.79
CA VAL A 12 -8.64 -2.43 2.74
C VAL A 12 -9.05 -3.81 2.24
N ARG A 13 -10.26 -3.95 1.69
CA ARG A 13 -10.74 -5.22 1.10
C ARG A 13 -9.87 -5.63 -0.08
N VAL A 14 -9.63 -4.71 -1.03
CA VAL A 14 -8.80 -4.98 -2.21
C VAL A 14 -7.39 -5.42 -1.83
N LEU A 15 -6.74 -4.72 -0.89
CA LEU A 15 -5.42 -5.12 -0.40
C LEU A 15 -5.45 -6.48 0.31
N SER A 16 -6.50 -6.75 1.08
CA SER A 16 -6.70 -8.06 1.73
C SER A 16 -6.82 -9.18 0.70
N ASP A 17 -7.65 -9.00 -0.31
CA ASP A 17 -7.89 -10.00 -1.37
C ASP A 17 -6.62 -10.25 -2.18
N ILE A 18 -5.86 -9.20 -2.51
CA ILE A 18 -4.56 -9.30 -3.17
C ILE A 18 -3.57 -10.08 -2.30
N SER A 19 -3.40 -9.70 -1.04
CA SER A 19 -2.43 -10.35 -0.14
C SER A 19 -2.76 -11.83 0.08
N GLN A 20 -4.03 -12.18 0.23
CA GLN A 20 -4.51 -13.55 0.32
C GLN A 20 -4.33 -14.30 -1.01
N GLY A 21 -4.57 -13.62 -2.13
CA GLY A 21 -4.35 -14.13 -3.47
C GLY A 21 -2.91 -14.55 -3.74
N ILE A 22 -1.96 -13.66 -3.42
CA ILE A 22 -0.52 -13.93 -3.54
C ILE A 22 -0.16 -15.13 -2.65
N ARG A 23 -0.60 -15.15 -1.38
CA ARG A 23 -0.31 -16.26 -0.45
C ARG A 23 -0.92 -17.58 -0.92
N GLY A 24 -2.15 -17.54 -1.42
CA GLY A 24 -2.94 -18.71 -1.79
C GLY A 24 -2.52 -19.35 -3.12
N ARG A 25 -2.20 -18.53 -4.12
CA ARG A 25 -1.90 -18.98 -5.48
C ARG A 25 -0.40 -18.99 -5.79
N VAL A 26 0.30 -17.91 -5.46
CA VAL A 26 1.71 -17.72 -5.85
C VAL A 26 2.63 -18.40 -4.85
N VAL A 27 2.56 -18.04 -3.57
CA VAL A 27 3.46 -18.56 -2.52
C VAL A 27 3.31 -20.07 -2.32
N ARG A 28 2.09 -20.60 -2.48
CA ARG A 28 1.80 -22.05 -2.37
C ARG A 28 2.01 -22.80 -3.68
N SER A 29 2.43 -22.14 -4.76
CA SER A 29 2.71 -22.81 -6.03
C SER A 29 3.90 -23.75 -5.90
N ARG A 30 3.79 -24.94 -6.47
CA ARG A 30 4.88 -25.92 -6.55
C ARG A 30 5.90 -25.60 -7.65
N GLU A 31 5.57 -24.66 -8.53
CA GLU A 31 6.38 -24.28 -9.69
C GLU A 31 7.47 -23.25 -9.35
N LEU A 32 7.40 -22.65 -8.16
CA LEU A 32 8.33 -21.59 -7.75
C LEU A 32 9.50 -22.14 -6.94
N ASP A 33 10.69 -21.63 -7.25
CA ASP A 33 11.87 -21.82 -6.40
C ASP A 33 11.74 -21.03 -5.08
N ALA A 34 12.50 -21.44 -4.06
CA ALA A 34 12.45 -20.84 -2.72
C ALA A 34 12.76 -19.34 -2.69
N LYS A 35 13.61 -18.84 -3.60
CA LYS A 35 13.93 -17.39 -3.68
C LYS A 35 12.74 -16.63 -4.23
N THR A 36 12.07 -17.17 -5.25
CA THR A 36 10.87 -16.56 -5.83
C THR A 36 9.71 -16.56 -4.83
N ILE A 37 9.52 -17.65 -4.09
CA ILE A 37 8.54 -17.72 -2.97
C ILE A 37 8.82 -16.65 -1.92
N ASN A 38 10.09 -16.43 -1.56
CA ASN A 38 10.46 -15.40 -0.60
C ASN A 38 10.09 -13.99 -1.08
N VAL A 39 10.38 -13.67 -2.35
CA VAL A 39 10.02 -12.37 -2.96
C VAL A 39 8.49 -12.18 -2.99
N ALA A 40 7.74 -13.21 -3.39
CA ALA A 40 6.28 -13.17 -3.38
C ALA A 40 5.72 -12.97 -1.95
N SER A 41 6.31 -13.66 -0.97
CA SER A 41 5.94 -13.53 0.45
C SER A 41 6.22 -12.13 1.01
N GLN A 42 7.35 -11.53 0.62
CA GLN A 42 7.68 -10.15 0.97
C GLN A 42 6.67 -9.15 0.38
N LEU A 43 6.28 -9.34 -0.89
CA LEU A 43 5.25 -8.49 -1.50
C LEU A 43 3.90 -8.65 -0.79
N ALA A 44 3.48 -9.88 -0.49
CA ALA A 44 2.24 -10.11 0.26
C ALA A 44 2.27 -9.43 1.64
N GLY A 45 3.40 -9.53 2.36
CA GLY A 45 3.60 -8.87 3.65
C GLY A 45 3.55 -7.34 3.55
N LEU A 46 4.13 -6.75 2.50
CA LEU A 46 4.05 -5.32 2.24
C LEU A 46 2.60 -4.87 2.02
N VAL A 47 1.85 -5.57 1.17
CA VAL A 47 0.43 -5.28 0.89
C VAL A 47 -0.41 -5.39 2.16
N GLU A 48 -0.16 -6.42 2.98
CA GLU A 48 -0.81 -6.62 4.27
C GLU A 48 -0.49 -5.49 5.26
N GLY A 49 0.77 -5.03 5.31
CA GLY A 49 1.20 -3.89 6.12
C GLY A 49 0.49 -2.59 5.73
N ILE A 50 0.31 -2.33 4.42
CA ILE A 50 -0.47 -1.18 3.94
C ILE A 50 -1.94 -1.32 4.38
N SER A 51 -2.53 -2.50 4.23
CA SER A 51 -3.92 -2.77 4.65
C SER A 51 -4.10 -2.52 6.16
N GLY A 52 -3.16 -2.98 6.98
CA GLY A 52 -3.14 -2.70 8.43
C GLY A 52 -3.07 -1.21 8.74
N GLY A 53 -2.18 -0.47 8.06
CA GLY A 53 -2.10 0.98 8.17
C GLY A 53 -3.43 1.67 7.82
N LEU A 54 -4.10 1.26 6.74
CA LEU A 54 -5.40 1.81 6.36
C LEU A 54 -6.50 1.54 7.39
N ARG A 55 -6.54 0.34 7.99
CA ARG A 55 -7.50 0.04 9.07
C ARG A 55 -7.31 0.93 10.30
N THR A 56 -6.06 1.22 10.65
CA THR A 56 -5.77 2.15 11.75
C THR A 56 -6.23 3.58 11.42
N LEU A 57 -6.06 4.02 10.17
CA LEU A 57 -6.55 5.31 9.70
C LEU A 57 -8.08 5.37 9.72
N GLU A 58 -8.75 4.31 9.27
CA GLU A 58 -10.20 4.15 9.30
C GLU A 58 -10.74 4.30 10.73
N GLY A 59 -10.13 3.61 11.70
CA GLY A 59 -10.51 3.72 13.12
C GLY A 59 -10.36 5.14 13.66
N LYS A 60 -9.27 5.82 13.32
CA LYS A 60 -9.05 7.23 13.71
C LYS A 60 -10.08 8.17 13.10
N LEU A 61 -10.47 7.95 11.84
CA LEU A 61 -11.49 8.75 11.17
C LEU A 61 -12.89 8.54 11.73
N LYS A 62 -13.23 7.29 12.07
CA LYS A 62 -14.49 6.97 12.75
C LYS A 62 -14.58 7.67 14.10
N ALA A 63 -13.47 7.79 14.82
CA ALA A 63 -13.41 8.46 16.13
C ALA A 63 -13.42 10.00 16.04
N SER A 64 -12.82 10.59 15.01
CA SER A 64 -12.69 12.06 14.89
C SER A 64 -13.92 12.75 14.30
N GLY A 65 -14.84 12.00 13.66
CA GLY A 65 -16.11 12.53 13.14
C GLY A 65 -15.98 13.55 11.99
N SER A 66 -14.76 13.83 11.53
CA SER A 66 -14.49 14.84 10.50
C SER A 66 -14.37 14.18 9.12
N VAL A 67 -15.11 14.71 8.15
CA VAL A 67 -15.49 13.96 6.94
C VAL A 67 -15.03 14.61 5.63
N GLU A 68 -14.73 15.90 5.59
CA GLU A 68 -14.25 16.57 4.37
C GLU A 68 -13.24 17.69 4.69
N GLY A 69 -12.31 17.93 3.77
CA GLY A 69 -11.29 18.97 3.89
C GLY A 69 -9.94 18.47 4.39
N VAL A 70 -9.12 19.39 4.91
CA VAL A 70 -7.75 19.13 5.36
C VAL A 70 -7.70 19.09 6.88
N SER A 71 -7.27 17.97 7.45
CA SER A 71 -7.12 17.78 8.89
C SER A 71 -5.72 17.31 9.24
N ARG A 72 -5.11 17.91 10.28
CA ARG A 72 -3.82 17.43 10.80
C ARG A 72 -4.07 16.24 11.73
N ILE A 73 -3.53 15.06 11.38
CA ILE A 73 -3.69 13.82 12.19
C ILE A 73 -2.50 13.53 13.09
N SER A 74 -1.32 14.07 12.77
CA SER A 74 -0.12 14.03 13.61
C SER A 74 0.85 15.14 13.18
N PRO A 75 1.93 15.44 13.92
CA PRO A 75 2.91 16.43 13.50
C PRO A 75 3.42 16.17 12.08
N TYR A 76 3.34 17.20 11.23
CA TYR A 76 3.72 17.14 9.81
C TYR A 76 2.92 16.15 8.95
N THR A 77 1.82 15.59 9.46
CA THR A 77 0.96 14.66 8.72
C THR A 77 -0.45 15.20 8.62
N TYR A 78 -0.92 15.29 7.39
CA TYR A 78 -2.20 15.85 7.00
C TYR A 78 -3.01 14.77 6.30
N LEU A 79 -4.26 14.66 6.68
CA LEU A 79 -5.27 13.93 5.95
C LEU A 79 -6.06 14.95 5.13
N VAL A 80 -6.16 14.70 3.83
CA VAL A 80 -6.99 15.46 2.91
C VAL A 80 -8.08 14.53 2.42
N VAL A 81 -9.32 14.95 2.61
CA VAL A 81 -10.50 14.25 2.12
C VAL A 81 -11.22 15.15 1.13
N ASP A 82 -11.35 14.67 -0.10
CA ASP A 82 -12.02 15.36 -1.20
C ASP A 82 -12.94 14.37 -1.93
N GLY A 83 -14.22 14.36 -1.54
CA GLY A 83 -15.20 13.39 -2.02
C GLY A 83 -14.78 11.94 -1.77
N GLU A 84 -14.51 11.19 -2.84
CA GLU A 84 -14.06 9.80 -2.73
C GLU A 84 -12.53 9.63 -2.67
N ARG A 85 -11.77 10.72 -2.73
CA ARG A 85 -10.31 10.69 -2.65
C ARG A 85 -9.86 10.93 -1.22
N VAL A 86 -8.99 10.04 -0.75
CA VAL A 86 -8.34 10.17 0.55
C VAL A 86 -6.85 10.27 0.33
N ILE A 87 -6.23 11.33 0.84
CA ILE A 87 -4.80 11.56 0.73
C ILE A 87 -4.20 11.73 2.12
N VAL A 88 -3.22 10.92 2.48
CA VAL A 88 -2.38 11.14 3.65
C VAL A 88 -1.05 11.70 3.18
N LEU A 89 -0.78 12.95 3.55
CA LEU A 89 0.44 13.67 3.24
C LEU A 89 1.30 13.80 4.50
N ARG A 90 2.55 13.32 4.44
CA ARG A 90 3.59 13.63 5.43
C ARG A 90 4.61 14.56 4.79
N SER A 91 4.88 15.71 5.41
CA SER A 91 5.83 16.70 4.89
C SER A 91 7.23 16.61 5.52
N ARG A 92 7.35 16.12 6.76
CA ARG A 92 8.63 15.96 7.47
C ARG A 92 8.65 14.69 8.37
N PRO A 93 9.84 14.12 8.64
CA PRO A 93 11.16 14.49 8.09
C PRO A 93 11.32 14.12 6.61
N GLU A 94 10.42 13.31 6.06
CA GLU A 94 10.43 12.91 4.66
C GLU A 94 9.05 13.04 4.03
N TYR A 95 9.03 13.38 2.75
CA TYR A 95 7.82 13.53 1.95
C TYR A 95 7.23 12.16 1.59
N MET A 96 5.98 11.93 2.00
CA MET A 96 5.20 10.75 1.65
C MET A 96 3.76 11.15 1.33
N VAL A 97 3.21 10.57 0.28
CA VAL A 97 1.81 10.72 -0.11
C VAL A 97 1.22 9.33 -0.28
N LEU A 98 0.25 8.97 0.56
CA LEU A 98 -0.64 7.86 0.32
C LEU A 98 -1.93 8.42 -0.28
N SER A 99 -2.36 7.92 -1.42
CA SER A 99 -3.60 8.32 -2.08
C SER A 99 -4.46 7.10 -2.37
N ILE A 100 -5.75 7.21 -2.05
CA ILE A 100 -6.78 6.20 -2.30
C ILE A 100 -7.80 6.82 -3.24
N GLU A 101 -8.02 6.19 -4.38
CA GLU A 101 -9.00 6.62 -5.37
C GLU A 101 -10.05 5.52 -5.60
N SER A 102 -11.29 5.80 -5.21
CA SER A 102 -12.37 4.81 -5.25
C SER A 102 -12.78 4.36 -6.65
N LYS A 103 -12.75 5.24 -7.65
CA LYS A 103 -13.22 4.92 -9.01
C LYS A 103 -12.39 3.83 -9.70
N GLY A 104 -11.15 3.60 -9.24
CA GLY A 104 -10.26 2.57 -9.77
C GLY A 104 -9.81 1.54 -8.73
N SER A 105 -10.33 1.61 -7.49
CA SER A 105 -9.82 0.84 -6.35
C SER A 105 -8.29 0.89 -6.24
N SER A 106 -7.72 2.04 -6.57
CA SER A 106 -6.28 2.21 -6.66
C SER A 106 -5.74 2.79 -5.36
N ILE A 107 -4.70 2.13 -4.85
CA ILE A 107 -3.91 2.63 -3.72
C ILE A 107 -2.56 3.02 -4.28
N SER A 108 -2.12 4.24 -4.02
CA SER A 108 -0.77 4.67 -4.39
C SER A 108 -0.04 5.23 -3.18
N ILE A 109 1.22 4.86 -3.03
CA ILE A 109 2.12 5.46 -2.05
C ILE A 109 3.31 5.99 -2.81
N LYS A 110 3.53 7.30 -2.74
CA LYS A 110 4.64 8.00 -3.37
C LYS A 110 5.53 8.62 -2.31
N THR A 111 6.83 8.48 -2.48
CA THR A 111 7.85 9.24 -1.77
C THR A 111 8.75 9.96 -2.77
N ARG A 112 9.81 10.61 -2.26
CA ARG A 112 10.77 11.30 -3.12
C ARG A 112 11.41 10.38 -4.17
N ASN A 113 11.78 9.16 -3.79
CA ASN A 113 12.61 8.26 -4.61
C ASN A 113 11.95 6.91 -4.92
N SER A 114 10.71 6.71 -4.50
CA SER A 114 9.98 5.47 -4.73
C SER A 114 8.48 5.71 -4.82
N ALA A 115 7.79 4.84 -5.54
CA ALA A 115 6.35 4.80 -5.63
C ALA A 115 5.89 3.34 -5.69
N ILE A 116 4.74 3.06 -5.10
CA ILE A 116 4.00 1.82 -5.29
C ILE A 116 2.57 2.19 -5.67
N SER A 117 2.02 1.53 -6.68
CA SER A 117 0.63 1.61 -7.07
C SER A 117 0.05 0.20 -7.09
N ILE A 118 -1.04 0.01 -6.36
CA ILE A 118 -1.74 -1.25 -6.22
C ILE A 118 -3.14 -1.05 -6.80
N LYS A 119 -3.47 -1.87 -7.78
CA LYS A 119 -4.78 -2.04 -8.38
C LYS A 119 -5.21 -3.50 -8.21
N PRO A 120 -6.49 -3.83 -8.41
CA PRO A 120 -6.98 -5.21 -8.25
C PRO A 120 -6.19 -6.24 -9.08
N ASP A 121 -5.73 -5.86 -10.26
CA ASP A 121 -5.09 -6.71 -11.27
C ASP A 121 -3.59 -6.45 -11.45
N SER A 122 -3.05 -5.38 -10.87
CA SER A 122 -1.62 -5.08 -10.99
C SER A 122 -1.02 -4.39 -9.77
N ILE A 123 0.25 -4.70 -9.51
CA ILE A 123 1.08 -4.01 -8.53
C ILE A 123 2.29 -3.46 -9.27
N SER A 124 2.40 -2.14 -9.34
CA SER A 124 3.54 -1.43 -9.89
C SER A 124 4.40 -0.86 -8.77
N ILE A 125 5.70 -1.14 -8.81
CA ILE A 125 6.68 -0.62 -7.86
C ILE A 125 7.79 0.07 -8.66
N THR A 126 8.05 1.33 -8.34
CA THR A 126 9.18 2.09 -8.88
C THR A 126 10.09 2.51 -7.75
N ALA A 127 11.37 2.15 -7.79
CA ALA A 127 12.36 2.59 -6.81
C ALA A 127 13.77 2.59 -7.42
N ARG A 128 14.54 3.65 -7.15
CA ARG A 128 15.96 3.75 -7.54
C ARG A 128 16.24 3.44 -9.02
N GLY A 129 15.35 3.89 -9.92
CA GLY A 129 15.48 3.67 -11.37
C GLY A 129 15.00 2.30 -11.86
N VAL A 130 14.57 1.40 -10.97
CA VAL A 130 13.88 0.15 -11.33
C VAL A 130 12.39 0.39 -11.30
N SER A 131 11.67 -0.02 -12.35
CA SER A 131 10.21 -0.07 -12.39
C SER A 131 9.79 -1.49 -12.74
N VAL A 132 8.88 -2.05 -11.94
CA VAL A 132 8.38 -3.41 -12.11
C VAL A 132 6.88 -3.42 -11.90
N GLU A 133 6.16 -4.08 -12.79
CA GLU A 133 4.73 -4.30 -12.68
C GLU A 133 4.45 -5.81 -12.72
N VAL A 134 3.71 -6.30 -11.73
CA VAL A 134 3.35 -7.71 -11.59
C VAL A 134 1.85 -7.85 -11.41
N ASN A 135 1.26 -8.86 -12.05
CA ASN A 135 -0.07 -9.32 -11.71
C ASN A 135 0.01 -10.15 -10.41
N PRO A 136 -0.72 -9.77 -9.35
CA PRO A 136 -0.64 -10.43 -8.05
C PRO A 136 -1.07 -11.90 -8.06
N PHE A 137 -1.73 -12.36 -9.11
CA PHE A 137 -2.23 -13.73 -9.24
C PHE A 137 -1.48 -14.56 -10.29
N SER A 138 -0.52 -13.98 -11.03
CA SER A 138 0.24 -14.68 -12.07
C SER A 138 1.53 -15.25 -11.50
N VAL A 139 1.67 -16.58 -11.43
CA VAL A 139 2.91 -17.24 -10.96
C VAL A 139 4.11 -16.90 -11.85
N GLU A 140 3.88 -16.87 -13.16
CA GLU A 140 4.91 -16.58 -14.18
C GLU A 140 5.53 -15.19 -13.99
N ASP A 141 4.71 -14.17 -13.67
CA ASP A 141 5.20 -12.81 -13.44
C ASP A 141 6.26 -12.75 -12.32
N TYR A 142 6.09 -13.54 -11.25
CA TYR A 142 7.05 -13.59 -10.16
C TYR A 142 8.34 -14.31 -10.54
N GLN A 143 8.27 -15.31 -11.43
CA GLN A 143 9.47 -15.99 -11.94
C GLN A 143 10.28 -15.08 -12.84
N VAL A 144 9.61 -14.47 -13.83
CA VAL A 144 10.26 -13.64 -14.85
C VAL A 144 10.82 -12.35 -14.26
N LYS A 145 10.07 -11.69 -13.36
CA LYS A 145 10.42 -10.36 -12.83
C LYS A 145 11.03 -10.41 -11.42
N ARG A 146 11.55 -11.57 -11.01
CA ARG A 146 12.01 -11.82 -9.64
C ARG A 146 13.06 -10.82 -9.17
N GLU A 147 14.06 -10.54 -10.01
CA GLU A 147 15.20 -9.71 -9.63
C GLU A 147 14.82 -8.24 -9.53
N GLU A 148 14.03 -7.74 -10.49
CA GLU A 148 13.46 -6.40 -10.48
C GLU A 148 12.56 -6.21 -9.26
N LEU A 149 11.69 -7.18 -8.98
CA LEU A 149 10.78 -7.15 -7.84
C LEU A 149 11.53 -7.17 -6.51
N ARG A 150 12.55 -8.02 -6.37
CA ARG A 150 13.42 -8.06 -5.18
C ARG A 150 14.12 -6.71 -4.94
N ASN A 151 14.66 -6.11 -5.99
CA ASN A 151 15.36 -4.82 -5.90
C ASN A 151 14.42 -3.67 -5.56
N ALA A 152 13.24 -3.65 -6.17
CA ALA A 152 12.20 -2.67 -5.90
C ALA A 152 11.67 -2.80 -4.46
N LEU A 153 11.40 -4.04 -4.00
CA LEU A 153 10.89 -4.33 -2.66
C LEU A 153 11.85 -3.90 -1.56
N LYS A 154 13.14 -4.18 -1.69
CA LYS A 154 14.16 -3.77 -0.71
C LYS A 154 14.14 -2.26 -0.43
N SER A 155 13.75 -1.46 -1.42
CA SER A 155 13.68 0.00 -1.30
C SER A 155 12.35 0.50 -0.74
N ILE A 156 11.22 -0.13 -1.14
CA ILE A 156 9.88 0.30 -0.72
C ILE A 156 9.52 -0.21 0.69
N ASP A 157 9.98 -1.40 1.07
CA ASP A 157 9.56 -2.07 2.30
C ASP A 157 10.00 -1.29 3.54
N ARG A 158 11.23 -0.77 3.52
CA ARG A 158 11.74 0.15 4.52
C ARG A 158 10.89 1.40 4.65
N VAL A 159 10.38 1.91 3.53
CA VAL A 159 9.60 3.15 3.49
C VAL A 159 8.20 2.91 4.05
N VAL A 160 7.52 1.85 3.63
CA VAL A 160 6.16 1.55 4.08
C VAL A 160 6.14 1.11 5.55
N ASN A 161 6.92 0.10 5.91
CA ASN A 161 6.86 -0.49 7.26
C ASN A 161 7.43 0.45 8.32
N GLN A 162 8.54 1.15 8.06
CA GLN A 162 9.12 2.03 9.07
C GLN A 162 8.46 3.41 9.12
N ARG A 163 7.73 3.85 8.09
CA ARG A 163 7.37 5.28 7.97
C ARG A 163 5.90 5.55 7.71
N LEU A 164 5.16 4.65 7.05
CA LEU A 164 3.72 4.79 6.90
C LEU A 164 3.02 4.22 8.14
N ILE A 165 3.31 2.96 8.49
CA ILE A 165 2.66 2.26 9.60
C ILE A 165 2.88 3.02 10.92
N GLN A 166 4.13 3.41 11.23
CA GLN A 166 4.43 4.20 12.43
C GLN A 166 3.68 5.54 12.52
N VAL A 167 3.40 6.19 11.39
CA VAL A 167 2.70 7.49 11.37
C VAL A 167 1.22 7.31 11.64
N VAL A 168 0.63 6.26 11.08
CA VAL A 168 -0.78 5.96 11.32
C VAL A 168 -0.98 5.38 12.72
N GLU A 169 -0.03 4.60 13.23
CA GLU A 169 -0.07 4.00 14.57
C GLU A 169 0.37 4.94 15.70
N TRP A 170 0.90 6.13 15.39
CA TRP A 170 1.33 7.09 16.42
C TRP A 170 0.17 7.39 17.38
N LYS A 171 0.35 7.04 18.66
CA LYS A 171 -0.57 7.35 19.75
C LYS A 171 -0.32 8.80 20.19
N THR A 172 -1.35 9.63 20.07
CA THR A 172 -1.48 10.88 20.84
C THR A 172 -1.66 10.57 22.31
#